data_AF-H3DJQ6-F1
#
_entry.id   AF-H3DJQ6-F1
#
_cell.length_a   1.000
_cell.length_b   1.000
_cell.length_c   1.000
_cell.angle_alpha   90.00
_cell.angle_beta   90.00
_cell.angle_gamma   90.00
#
_symmetry.space_group_name_H-M   'P 1'
#
loop_
_entity.id
_entity.type
_entity.pdbx_description
1 polymer ?
#
loop_
_entity_poly.entity_id
_entity_poly.type
_entity_poly.pdbx_seq_one_letter_code
_entity_poly.pdbx_strand_id
1 'polypeptide(L)'
;QVTSEQLVMLLELLLEEEELSQEAMETLQRAYNLQRQDAEVRHRWCELAVKHAHTKAYKDVENFLLHDQAMGVYLYGELMVQEDPQQQALAGRCLSLVQEEMDPSARRVVEEMVL
;
A
#
# COMPACT_ATOMS: atom_id res chain seq x y z
N GLN A 1 12.07 12.18 19.24
CA GLN A 1 12.00 11.79 17.82
C GLN A 1 11.44 10.39 17.78
N VAL A 2 10.44 10.14 16.94
CA VAL A 2 9.93 8.78 16.71
C VAL A 2 10.82 8.14 15.65
N THR A 3 11.32 6.92 15.89
CA THR A 3 12.14 6.19 14.92
C THR A 3 11.28 5.52 13.86
N SER A 4 11.89 5.08 12.76
CA SER A 4 11.18 4.27 11.75
C SER A 4 10.58 3.01 12.35
N GLU A 5 11.30 2.28 13.21
CA GLU A 5 10.76 1.06 13.83
C GLU A 5 9.54 1.38 14.71
N GLN A 6 9.57 2.51 15.42
CA GLN A 6 8.42 2.96 16.22
C GLN A 6 7.22 3.34 15.34
N LEU A 7 7.44 3.90 14.16
CA LEU A 7 6.38 4.17 13.20
C LEU A 7 5.81 2.88 12.61
N VAL A 8 6.65 1.93 12.22
CA VAL A 8 6.21 0.61 11.74
C VAL A 8 5.31 -0.06 12.79
N MET A 9 5.78 -0.14 14.05
CA MET A 9 4.97 -0.71 15.14
C MET A 9 3.63 0.01 15.33
N LEU A 10 3.62 1.35 15.25
CA LEU A 10 2.38 2.12 15.36
C LEU A 10 1.41 1.77 14.22
N LEU A 11 1.90 1.72 12.98
CA LEU A 11 1.05 1.42 11.82
C LEU A 11 0.57 -0.04 11.83
N GLU A 12 1.39 -0.98 12.32
CA GLU A 12 0.98 -2.38 12.53
C GLU A 12 -0.16 -2.50 13.54
N LEU A 13 -0.09 -1.78 14.67
CA LEU A 13 -1.20 -1.75 15.63
C LEU A 13 -2.46 -1.14 15.01
N LEU A 14 -2.34 -0.08 14.22
CA LEU A 14 -3.47 0.53 13.53
C LEU A 14 -4.06 -0.39 12.44
N LEU A 15 -3.24 -1.25 11.83
CA LEU A 15 -3.69 -2.27 10.89
C LEU A 15 -4.51 -3.38 11.55
N GLU A 16 -4.49 -3.52 12.88
CA GLU A 16 -5.36 -4.45 13.59
C GLU A 16 -6.77 -3.86 13.81
N GLU A 17 -6.91 -2.53 13.80
CA GLU A 17 -8.18 -1.83 14.05
C GLU A 17 -9.17 -2.02 12.89
N GLU A 18 -10.42 -2.37 13.20
CA GLU A 18 -11.46 -2.58 12.18
C GLU A 18 -11.78 -1.29 11.42
N GLU A 19 -11.84 -0.17 12.13
CA GLU A 19 -12.19 1.13 11.59
C GLU A 19 -11.17 2.19 12.01
N LEU A 20 -10.76 3.02 11.04
CA LEU A 20 -9.96 4.19 11.28
C LEU A 20 -10.57 5.38 10.52
N SER A 21 -10.77 6.50 11.22
CA SER A 21 -11.44 7.64 10.61
C SER A 21 -10.56 8.31 9.54
N GLN A 22 -11.20 8.90 8.54
CA GLN A 22 -10.52 9.67 7.50
C GLN A 22 -9.68 10.83 8.09
N GLU A 23 -10.17 11.46 9.16
CA GLU A 23 -9.43 12.51 9.88
C GLU A 23 -8.19 11.97 10.59
N ALA A 24 -8.27 10.76 11.18
CA ALA A 24 -7.12 10.10 11.80
C ALA A 24 -6.07 9.76 10.74
N MET A 25 -6.48 9.19 9.59
CA MET A 25 -5.58 8.91 8.45
C MET A 25 -4.84 10.17 7.97
N GLU A 26 -5.58 11.27 7.77
CA GLU A 26 -4.98 12.55 7.35
C GLU A 26 -4.06 13.15 8.41
N THR A 27 -4.37 12.94 9.69
CA THR A 27 -3.55 13.43 10.80
C THR A 27 -2.26 12.64 10.93
N LEU A 28 -2.32 11.30 10.82
CA LEU A 28 -1.15 10.43 10.81
C LEU A 28 -0.19 10.81 9.68
N GLN A 29 -0.73 10.92 8.47
CA GLN A 29 0.02 11.27 7.28
C GLN A 29 0.71 12.64 7.42
N ARG A 30 0.01 13.65 7.94
CA ARG A 30 0.61 14.98 8.16
C ARG A 30 1.63 15.01 9.29
N ALA A 31 1.36 14.31 10.40
CA ALA A 31 2.21 14.32 11.58
C ALA A 31 3.55 13.63 11.33
N TYR A 32 3.54 12.54 10.56
CA TYR A 32 4.71 11.68 10.36
C TYR A 32 5.25 11.70 8.93
N ASN A 33 4.54 12.33 7.98
CA ASN A 33 4.96 12.47 6.59
C ASN A 33 5.32 11.10 5.97
N LEU A 34 4.38 10.14 6.10
CA LEU A 34 4.63 8.70 5.92
C LEU A 34 5.11 8.37 4.50
N GLN A 35 4.60 9.07 3.49
CA GLN A 35 5.03 8.94 2.10
C GLN A 35 6.50 9.31 1.83
N ARG A 36 7.18 9.99 2.78
CA ARG A 36 8.61 10.32 2.69
C ARG A 36 9.50 9.51 3.64
N GLN A 37 8.93 8.55 4.35
CA GLN A 37 9.69 7.66 5.21
C GLN A 37 10.35 6.54 4.38
N ASP A 38 11.11 5.66 5.03
CA ASP A 38 11.69 4.50 4.37
C ASP A 38 10.63 3.54 3.82
N ALA A 39 11.08 2.54 3.05
CA ALA A 39 10.20 1.62 2.35
C ALA A 39 9.27 0.83 3.29
N GLU A 40 9.72 0.47 4.49
CA GLU A 40 8.94 -0.34 5.44
C GLU A 40 7.78 0.47 6.01
N VAL A 41 8.04 1.72 6.40
CA VAL A 41 6.97 2.65 6.84
C VAL A 41 6.01 2.96 5.68
N ARG A 42 6.53 3.19 4.47
CA ARG A 42 5.69 3.44 3.28
C ARG A 42 4.80 2.25 2.95
N HIS A 43 5.30 1.02 3.11
CA HIS A 43 4.53 -0.20 2.89
C HIS A 43 3.33 -0.27 3.84
N ARG A 44 3.57 -0.12 5.15
CA ARG A 44 2.49 -0.12 6.16
C ARG A 44 1.48 1.01 5.97
N TRP A 45 1.94 2.18 5.53
CA TRP A 45 1.05 3.29 5.16
C TRP A 45 0.14 2.92 3.97
N CYS A 46 0.71 2.29 2.94
CA CYS A 46 -0.07 1.86 1.77
C CYS A 46 -1.09 0.78 2.15
N GLU A 47 -0.73 -0.17 3.01
CA GLU A 47 -1.67 -1.17 3.55
C GLU A 47 -2.85 -0.50 4.27
N LEU A 48 -2.60 0.47 5.15
CA LEU A 48 -3.68 1.22 5.83
C LEU A 48 -4.57 1.96 4.83
N ALA A 49 -3.96 2.58 3.82
CA ALA A 49 -4.69 3.30 2.78
C ALA A 49 -5.62 2.37 2.00
N VAL A 50 -5.18 1.15 1.69
CA VAL A 50 -5.98 0.13 1.01
C VAL A 50 -7.06 -0.42 1.95
N LYS A 51 -6.70 -0.86 3.16
CA LYS A 51 -7.62 -1.44 4.14
C LYS A 51 -8.82 -0.54 4.44
N HIS A 52 -8.59 0.77 4.57
CA HIS A 52 -9.63 1.74 4.90
C HIS A 52 -10.15 2.55 3.70
N ALA A 53 -9.89 2.08 2.47
CA ALA A 53 -10.30 2.73 1.22
C ALA A 53 -10.00 4.25 1.19
N HIS A 54 -8.84 4.65 1.72
CA HIS A 54 -8.42 6.05 1.81
C HIS A 54 -7.88 6.53 0.46
N THR A 55 -8.81 6.83 -0.46
CA THR A 55 -8.52 7.18 -1.87
C THR A 55 -7.54 8.34 -2.05
N LYS A 56 -7.48 9.28 -1.09
CA LYS A 56 -6.52 10.40 -1.10
C LYS A 56 -5.05 9.95 -1.11
N ALA A 57 -4.77 8.75 -0.59
CA ALA A 57 -3.43 8.17 -0.55
C ALA A 57 -3.15 7.16 -1.67
N TYR A 58 -4.09 6.91 -2.60
CA TYR A 58 -3.85 5.94 -3.68
C TYR A 58 -2.71 6.33 -4.61
N LYS A 59 -2.33 7.62 -4.66
CA LYS A 59 -1.11 8.02 -5.38
C LYS A 59 0.16 7.50 -4.70
N ASP A 60 0.18 7.40 -3.38
CA ASP A 60 1.28 6.81 -2.62
C ASP A 60 1.34 5.30 -2.86
N VAL A 61 0.19 4.63 -2.89
CA VAL A 61 0.05 3.19 -3.24
C VAL A 61 0.57 2.94 -4.65
N GLU A 62 0.16 3.73 -5.64
CA GLU A 62 0.67 3.64 -7.01
C GLU A 62 2.20 3.80 -7.05
N ASN A 63 2.72 4.86 -6.44
CA ASN A 63 4.16 5.10 -6.40
C ASN A 63 4.91 3.93 -5.75
N PHE A 64 4.37 3.36 -4.67
CA PHE A 64 4.98 2.22 -4.00
C PHE A 64 5.03 0.98 -4.90
N LEU A 65 3.91 0.61 -5.55
CA LEU A 65 3.86 -0.54 -6.45
C LEU A 65 4.80 -0.41 -7.65
N LEU A 66 5.00 0.81 -8.15
CA LEU A 66 5.89 1.05 -9.29
C LEU A 66 7.38 0.93 -8.93
N HIS A 67 7.77 1.32 -7.71
CA HIS A 67 9.19 1.48 -7.34
C HIS A 67 9.69 0.45 -6.32
N ASP A 68 8.84 -0.14 -5.50
CA ASP A 68 9.18 -1.07 -4.40
C ASP A 68 8.63 -2.48 -4.67
N GLN A 69 8.82 -2.98 -5.90
CA GLN A 69 8.14 -4.16 -6.45
C GLN A 69 8.26 -5.45 -5.60
N ALA A 70 9.41 -5.68 -4.97
CA ALA A 70 9.62 -6.87 -4.13
C ALA A 70 8.69 -6.90 -2.91
N MET A 71 8.43 -5.75 -2.30
CA MET A 71 7.48 -5.60 -1.18
C MET A 71 6.04 -5.39 -1.69
N GLY A 72 5.89 -4.84 -2.90
CA GLY A 72 4.59 -4.57 -3.52
C GLY A 72 3.74 -5.81 -3.84
N VAL A 73 4.33 -7.02 -3.93
CA VAL A 73 3.58 -8.26 -4.22
C VAL A 73 2.46 -8.50 -3.20
N TYR A 74 2.72 -8.30 -1.91
CA TYR A 74 1.71 -8.45 -0.87
C TYR A 74 0.57 -7.44 -1.03
N LEU A 75 0.93 -6.19 -1.32
CA LEU A 75 -0.02 -5.08 -1.49
C LEU A 75 -0.96 -5.28 -2.69
N TYR A 76 -0.52 -5.97 -3.74
CA TYR A 76 -1.43 -6.40 -4.81
C TYR A 76 -2.53 -7.31 -4.30
N GLY A 77 -2.21 -8.24 -3.40
CA GLY A 77 -3.21 -9.11 -2.75
C GLY A 77 -4.21 -8.29 -1.95
N GLU A 78 -3.73 -7.37 -1.11
CA GLU A 78 -4.59 -6.48 -0.29
C GLU A 78 -5.58 -5.67 -1.13
N LEU A 79 -5.15 -5.14 -2.29
CA LEU A 79 -6.02 -4.42 -3.21
C LEU A 79 -7.18 -5.29 -3.76
N MET A 80 -7.02 -6.61 -3.78
CA MET A 80 -8.02 -7.53 -4.32
C MET A 80 -9.02 -8.00 -3.24
N VAL A 81 -8.64 -7.98 -1.95
CA VAL A 81 -9.42 -8.59 -0.85
C VAL A 81 -10.84 -8.03 -0.75
N GLN A 82 -11.02 -6.72 -0.90
CA GLN A 82 -12.31 -6.06 -0.73
C GLN A 82 -13.16 -6.04 -2.01
N GLU A 83 -12.62 -6.50 -3.14
CA GLU A 83 -13.24 -6.41 -4.46
C GLU A 83 -13.68 -4.97 -4.84
N ASP A 84 -12.98 -3.95 -4.30
CA ASP A 84 -13.27 -2.55 -4.62
C ASP A 84 -12.84 -2.23 -6.06
N PRO A 85 -13.75 -1.69 -6.92
CA PRO A 85 -13.44 -1.44 -8.32
C PRO A 85 -12.29 -0.44 -8.54
N GLN A 86 -12.10 0.53 -7.64
CA GLN A 86 -11.00 1.50 -7.76
C GLN A 86 -9.65 0.85 -7.42
N GLN A 87 -9.62 0.00 -6.40
CA GLN A 87 -8.44 -0.77 -6.01
C GLN A 87 -8.05 -1.79 -7.08
N GLN A 88 -9.02 -2.52 -7.63
CA GLN A 88 -8.80 -3.44 -8.76
C GLN A 88 -8.28 -2.72 -10.00
N ALA A 89 -8.88 -1.57 -10.35
CA ALA A 89 -8.38 -0.76 -11.45
C ALA A 89 -6.98 -0.21 -11.18
N LEU A 90 -6.65 0.15 -9.94
CA LEU A 90 -5.33 0.61 -9.54
C LEU A 90 -4.29 -0.51 -9.72
N ALA A 91 -4.57 -1.71 -9.21
CA ALA A 91 -3.71 -2.88 -9.37
C ALA A 91 -3.46 -3.18 -10.85
N GLY A 92 -4.51 -3.28 -11.67
CA GLY A 92 -4.39 -3.56 -13.11
C GLY A 92 -3.54 -2.52 -13.85
N ARG A 93 -3.73 -1.22 -13.55
CA ARG A 93 -2.90 -0.15 -14.11
C ARG A 93 -1.44 -0.29 -13.70
N CYS A 94 -1.16 -0.44 -12.41
CA CYS A 94 0.21 -0.59 -11.91
C CYS A 94 0.89 -1.81 -12.53
N LEU A 95 0.22 -2.97 -12.56
CA LEU A 95 0.77 -4.19 -13.15
C LEU A 95 1.12 -3.99 -14.62
N SER A 96 0.23 -3.36 -15.40
CA SER A 96 0.49 -3.08 -16.82
C SER A 96 1.74 -2.22 -17.05
N LEU A 97 2.10 -1.37 -16.09
CA LEU A 97 3.26 -0.48 -16.17
C LEU A 97 4.58 -1.17 -15.81
N VAL A 98 4.58 -2.13 -14.87
CA VAL A 98 5.82 -2.74 -14.35
C VAL A 98 6.01 -4.21 -14.70
N GLN A 99 5.03 -4.89 -15.30
CA GLN A 99 5.07 -6.33 -15.56
C GLN A 99 6.32 -6.79 -16.35
N GLU A 100 6.93 -5.93 -17.17
CA GLU A 100 8.15 -6.30 -17.92
C GLU A 100 9.43 -6.17 -17.09
N GLU A 101 9.43 -5.35 -16.04
CA GLU A 101 10.57 -5.11 -15.15
C GLU A 101 10.52 -5.98 -13.89
N MET A 102 9.34 -6.47 -13.55
CA MET A 102 9.09 -7.30 -12.37
C MET A 102 9.79 -8.66 -12.48
N ASP A 103 10.29 -9.15 -11.33
CA ASP A 103 10.84 -10.50 -11.24
C ASP A 103 9.82 -11.54 -11.78
N PRO A 104 10.22 -12.49 -12.66
CA PRO A 104 9.30 -13.41 -13.31
C PRO A 104 8.51 -14.33 -12.36
N SER A 105 8.99 -14.55 -11.13
CA SER A 105 8.25 -15.32 -10.12
C SER A 105 7.20 -14.42 -9.43
N ALA A 106 7.58 -13.21 -9.05
CA ALA A 106 6.66 -12.21 -8.49
C ALA A 106 5.54 -11.86 -9.49
N ARG A 107 5.90 -11.62 -10.76
CA ARG A 107 4.96 -11.31 -11.83
C ARG A 107 3.86 -12.35 -11.95
N ARG A 108 4.22 -13.64 -11.97
CA ARG A 108 3.25 -14.73 -12.08
C ARG A 108 2.25 -14.72 -10.92
N VAL A 109 2.74 -14.54 -9.69
CA VAL A 109 1.89 -14.44 -8.51
C VAL A 109 0.95 -13.24 -8.60
N VAL A 110 1.43 -12.07 -9.03
CA VAL A 110 0.60 -10.87 -9.19
C VAL A 110 -0.42 -11.02 -10.33
N GLU A 111 -0.04 -11.60 -11.47
CA GLU A 111 -0.96 -11.88 -12.57
C GLU A 111 -2.09 -12.83 -12.12
N GLU A 112 -1.80 -13.87 -11.33
CA GLU A 112 -2.82 -14.79 -10.79
C GLU A 112 -3.82 -14.11 -9.85
N MET A 113 -3.43 -13.00 -9.20
CA MET A 113 -4.31 -12.24 -8.32
C MET A 113 -5.16 -11.20 -9.07
N VAL A 114 -4.60 -10.59 -10.12
CA VAL A 114 -5.16 -9.38 -10.74
C VAL A 114 -5.89 -9.65 -12.06
N LEU A 115 -5.54 -10.72 -12.79
CA LEU A 115 -6.06 -11.06 -14.12
C LEU A 115 -6.97 -12.30 -14.08
#